data_AF-A0A920T2V4-F1
#
_entry.id   AF-A0A920T2V4-F1
#
_cell.length_a   1.000
_cell.length_b   1.000
_cell.length_c   1.000
_cell.angle_alpha   90.00
_cell.angle_beta   90.00
_cell.angle_gamma   90.00
#
_symmetry.space_group_name_H-M   'P 1'
#
loop_
_entity.id
_entity.type
_entity.pdbx_description
1 polymer ?
#
loop_
_entity_poly.entity_id
_entity_poly.type
_entity_poly.pdbx_seq_one_letter_code
_entity_poly.pdbx_strand_id
1 'polypeptide(L)' 'MDANKKERALNPDMWERLLKACNRHDVRFEWIRGHTGHPENERCDELANSAARGGDQILDEGFIETGV' A
#
# COMPACT_ATOMS: atom_id res chain seq x y z
N MET A 1 1.55 -21.48 -4.42
CA MET A 1 0.87 -20.45 -3.61
C MET A 1 -0.60 -20.77 -3.68
N ASP A 2 -1.10 -21.48 -2.67
CA ASP A 2 -2.46 -21.99 -2.66
C ASP A 2 -3.40 -20.91 -2.14
N ALA A 3 -4.01 -20.15 -3.05
CA ALA A 3 -5.10 -19.26 -2.68
C ALA A 3 -6.29 -20.12 -2.20
N ASN A 4 -6.58 -20.08 -0.90
CA ASN A 4 -7.78 -20.69 -0.35
C ASN A 4 -9.00 -19.94 -0.89
N LYS A 5 -9.65 -20.51 -1.91
CA LYS A 5 -10.71 -19.90 -2.74
C LYS A 5 -11.97 -19.47 -1.96
N LYS A 6 -12.02 -19.68 -0.64
CA LYS A 6 -13.16 -19.39 0.23
C LYS A 6 -13.00 -18.13 1.07
N GLU A 7 -11.79 -17.63 1.26
CA GLU A 7 -11.54 -16.46 2.10
C GLU A 7 -11.41 -15.19 1.25
N ARG A 8 -12.01 -14.08 1.73
CA ARG A 8 -11.86 -12.78 1.08
C ARG A 8 -10.40 -12.35 1.23
N ALA A 9 -9.82 -11.80 0.17
CA ALA A 9 -8.50 -11.19 0.25
C ALA A 9 -8.48 -10.08 1.29
N LEU A 10 -7.38 -9.93 2.02
CA LEU A 10 -7.15 -8.77 2.89
C LEU A 10 -7.10 -7.49 2.06
N ASN A 11 -7.66 -6.41 2.59
CA ASN A 11 -7.72 -5.07 1.98
C ASN A 11 -8.28 -5.08 0.53
N PRO A 12 -9.45 -5.72 0.29
CA PRO A 12 -9.96 -5.93 -1.07
C PRO A 12 -10.32 -4.61 -1.77
N ASP A 13 -10.73 -3.59 -1.01
CA ASP A 13 -11.02 -2.23 -1.47
C ASP A 13 -9.76 -1.53 -2.02
N MET A 14 -8.62 -1.68 -1.34
CA MET A 14 -7.34 -1.14 -1.80
C MET A 14 -6.86 -1.84 -3.07
N TRP A 15 -6.96 -3.17 -3.11
CA TRP A 15 -6.59 -3.95 -4.30
C TRP A 15 -7.45 -3.61 -5.51
N GLU A 16 -8.76 -3.46 -5.32
CA GLU A 16 -9.66 -3.06 -6.41
C GLU A 16 -9.28 -1.68 -6.97
N ARG A 17 -8.97 -0.72 -6.10
CA ARG A 17 -8.52 0.63 -6.51
C ARG A 17 -7.20 0.58 -7.28
N LEU A 18 -6.23 -0.20 -6.81
CA LEU A 18 -4.94 -0.37 -7.47
C LEU A 18 -5.10 -1.02 -8.85
N LEU A 19 -5.83 -2.13 -8.94
CA LEU A 19 -6.04 -2.85 -10.21
C LEU A 19 -6.75 -1.97 -11.24
N LYS A 20 -7.75 -1.19 -10.83
CA LYS A 20 -8.41 -0.20 -11.69
C LYS A 20 -7.42 0.85 -12.21
N ALA A 21 -6.49 1.31 -11.37
CA ALA A 21 -5.48 2.28 -11.78
C ALA A 21 -4.45 1.67 -12.74
N CYS A 22 -3.96 0.46 -12.46
CA CYS A 22 -3.04 -0.27 -13.31
C CYS A 22 -3.66 -0.61 -14.66
N ASN A 23 -4.95 -0.93 -14.73
CA ASN A 23 -5.61 -1.24 -16.01
C ASN A 23 -5.64 -0.04 -16.99
N ARG A 24 -5.35 1.19 -16.53
CA ARG A 24 -5.30 2.39 -17.37
C ARG A 24 -3.92 2.67 -17.98
N HIS A 25 -2.86 2.03 -17.49
CA HIS A 25 -1.48 2.35 -17.84
C HIS A 25 -0.68 1.06 -18.07
N ASP A 26 0.39 1.13 -18.86
CA ASP A 26 1.38 0.06 -18.89
C ASP A 26 2.32 0.22 -17.68
N VAL A 27 2.09 -0.58 -16.63
CA VAL A 27 2.77 -0.45 -15.34
C VAL A 27 3.80 -1.55 -15.18
N ARG A 28 5.06 -1.17 -14.97
CA ARG A 28 6.14 -2.06 -14.51
C ARG A 28 6.38 -1.86 -13.02
N PHE A 29 6.28 -2.94 -12.24
CA PHE A 29 6.64 -2.92 -10.84
C PHE A 29 8.12 -3.27 -10.67
N GLU A 30 8.85 -2.41 -9.99
CA GLU A 30 10.24 -2.63 -9.60
C GLU A 30 10.32 -2.65 -8.08
N TRP A 31 10.66 -3.81 -7.52
CA TRP A 31 10.94 -3.90 -6.10
C TRP A 31 12.34 -3.35 -5.83
N ILE A 32 12.43 -2.43 -4.88
CA ILE A 32 13.69 -1.85 -4.42
C ILE A 32 13.84 -2.11 -2.92
N ARG A 33 15.09 -2.27 -2.48
CA ARG A 33 15.40 -2.45 -1.06
C ARG A 33 15.33 -1.10 -0.35
N GLY A 34 14.61 -1.03 0.77
CA GLY A 34 14.56 0.18 1.61
C GLY A 34 15.92 0.59 2.16
N HIS A 35 16.11 1.90 2.38
CA HIS A 35 17.31 2.51 2.96
C HIS A 35 18.63 2.13 2.27
N THR A 36 18.62 2.07 0.94
CA THR A 36 19.81 1.76 0.13
C THR A 36 20.36 2.94 -0.65
N GLY A 37 19.95 4.18 -0.35
CA GLY A 37 20.43 5.36 -1.05
C GLY A 37 19.64 5.72 -2.32
N HIS A 38 18.48 5.10 -2.59
CA HIS A 38 17.64 5.47 -3.72
C HIS A 38 16.87 6.76 -3.36
N PRO A 39 17.24 7.93 -3.92
CA PRO A 39 16.82 9.22 -3.38
C PRO A 39 15.30 9.40 -3.35
N GLU A 40 14.60 8.93 -4.38
CA GLU A 40 13.15 9.00 -4.51
C GLU A 40 12.43 8.12 -3.47
N ASN A 41 12.96 6.92 -3.21
CA ASN A 41 12.38 6.04 -2.19
C ASN A 41 12.64 6.55 -0.77
N GLU A 42 13.81 7.12 -0.52
CA GLU A 42 14.14 7.75 0.77
C GLU A 42 13.23 8.96 1.02
N ARG A 43 12.98 9.77 -0.01
CA ARG A 43 12.00 10.85 0.08
C ARG A 43 10.59 10.34 0.37
N CYS A 44 10.16 9.24 -0.27
CA CYS A 44 8.86 8.62 0.03
C CYS A 44 8.77 8.14 1.49
N ASP A 45 9.85 7.56 2.03
CA ASP A 45 9.93 7.13 3.44
C ASP A 45 9.84 8.31 4.41
N GLU A 46 10.60 9.39 4.17
CA GLU A 46 10.54 10.61 4.98
C GLU A 46 9.14 11.23 5.01
N LEU A 47 8.48 11.29 3.85
CA LEU A 47 7.13 11.83 3.72
C LEU A 47 6.10 10.96 4.46
N ALA A 48 6.17 9.64 4.29
CA ALA A 48 5.27 8.70 4.97
C ALA A 48 5.45 8.75 6.49
N ASN A 49 6.70 8.76 6.97
CA ASN A 49 7.01 8.87 8.40
C ASN A 49 6.54 10.19 9.00
N SER A 50 6.68 11.29 8.25
CA SER A 50 6.23 12.62 8.68
C SER A 50 4.70 12.68 8.79
N ALA A 51 3.98 12.17 7.77
CA ALA A 51 2.51 12.11 7.79
C ALA A 51 1.97 11.23 8.92
N ALA A 52 2.59 10.07 9.17
CA ALA A 52 2.21 9.19 10.27
C ALA A 52 2.33 9.87 11.65
N ARG A 53 3.25 10.82 11.80
CA ARG A 53 3.52 11.56 13.05
C ARG A 53 2.80 12.92 13.14
N GLY A 54 2.24 13.40 12.03
CA GLY A 54 1.72 14.78 11.88
C GLY A 54 0.47 15.10 12.71
N GLY A 55 -0.28 14.09 13.15
CA GLY A 55 -1.48 14.27 13.98
C GLY A 55 -2.73 14.69 13.20
N ASP A 56 -2.63 14.82 11.88
CA ASP A 56 -3.69 15.15 10.94
C ASP A 56 -4.15 13.92 10.14
N GLN A 57 -4.02 12.72 10.73
CA GLN A 57 -4.38 11.48 10.05
C GLN A 57 -5.88 11.44 9.74
N ILE A 58 -6.22 11.02 8.53
CA ILE A 58 -7.59 10.83 8.08
C ILE A 58 -8.03 9.41 8.46
N LEU A 59 -9.31 9.24 8.80
CA LEU A 59 -9.90 7.93 9.06
C LEU A 59 -9.80 7.03 7.82
N ASP A 60 -9.24 5.84 7.99
CA ASP A 60 -9.30 4.78 6.98
C ASP A 60 -10.60 3.98 7.13
N GLU A 61 -11.63 4.37 6.38
CA GLU A 61 -12.94 3.69 6.40
C GLU A 61 -12.89 2.24 5.91
N GLY A 62 -11.88 1.89 5.10
CA GLY A 62 -11.68 0.54 4.58
C GLY A 62 -10.93 -0.38 5.54
N PHE A 63 -10.32 0.19 6.60
CA PHE A 63 -9.58 -0.58 7.58
C PHE A 63 -10.51 -1.46 8.42
N ILE A 64 -10.32 -2.77 8.30
CA ILE A 64 -10.97 -3.76 9.15
C ILE A 64 -9.95 -4.18 10.19
N GLU A 65 -10.21 -3.87 11.46
CA GLU A 65 -9.37 -4.34 12.57
C GLU A 65 -9.42 -5.87 12.63
N THR A 66 -8.35 -6.50 12.14
CA THR A 66 -8.18 -7.95 12.26
C THR A 66 -7.58 -8.23 13.63
N GLY A 67 -8.42 -8.65 14.58
CA GLY A 67 -7.95 -9.12 15.87
C GLY A 67 -7.10 -10.39 15.70
N VAL A 68 -5.79 -10.24 15.83
CA VAL A 68 -4.84 -11.34 16.10
C VAL A 68 -4.35 -11.18 17.53
#